data_AF-A0A9W9WPC9-F1
#
_entry.id   AF-A0A9W9WPC9-F1
#
_cell.length_a   1.000
_cell.length_b   1.000
_cell.length_c   1.000
_cell.angle_alpha   90.00
_cell.angle_beta   90.00
_cell.angle_gamma   90.00
#
_symmetry.space_group_name_H-M   'P 1'
#
loop_
_entity.id
_entity.type
_entity.pdbx_description
1 polymer ?
#
loop_
_entity_poly.entity_id
_entity_poly.type
_entity_poly.pdbx_seq_one_letter_code
_entity_poly.pdbx_strand_id
1 'polypeptide(L)'
;MITCRGEYESLKSIYSVCAHAPAPLGWGSYTEDNIDYSYLLVDFLAIQKQPADAKNLAASLAELHLKSQSPTGKFGFHVPTCHTRNVQAVDLWTDSWCELFSSHLSRIISHAKTGFAWPEFDNLGKLVLSKVVPALLLPLQTDGRSIKPCLVHGDCWD
;
A
#
# COMPACT_ATOMS: atom_id res chain seq x y z
N MET A 1 3.80 8.31 -14.49
CA MET A 1 4.14 9.18 -13.33
C MET A 1 3.70 8.63 -11.97
N ILE A 2 2.40 8.40 -11.68
CA ILE A 2 1.96 7.98 -10.33
C ILE A 2 2.64 6.69 -9.85
N THR A 3 2.70 5.66 -10.70
CA THR A 3 3.28 4.35 -10.33
C THR A 3 4.75 4.46 -9.90
N CYS A 4 5.64 5.02 -10.75
CA CYS A 4 7.06 5.13 -10.41
C CYS A 4 7.31 6.04 -9.20
N ARG A 5 6.58 7.15 -9.05
CA ARG A 5 6.67 8.01 -7.87
C ARG A 5 6.23 7.29 -6.60
N GLY A 6 5.08 6.61 -6.65
CA GLY A 6 4.53 5.88 -5.52
C GLY A 6 5.46 4.76 -5.07
N GLU A 7 6.02 3.99 -6.02
CA GLU A 7 6.99 2.93 -5.74
C GLU A 7 8.31 3.48 -5.17
N TYR A 8 8.85 4.56 -5.75
CA TYR A 8 10.04 5.24 -5.22
C TYR A 8 9.86 5.69 -3.76
N GLU A 9 8.76 6.39 -3.45
CA GLU A 9 8.48 6.87 -2.10
C GLU A 9 8.21 5.72 -1.11
N SER A 10 7.61 4.63 -1.60
CA SER A 10 7.38 3.41 -0.80
C SER A 10 8.69 2.71 -0.46
N LEU A 11 9.55 2.46 -1.46
CA LEU A 11 10.87 1.87 -1.27
C LEU A 11 11.72 2.74 -0.35
N LYS A 12 11.67 4.08 -0.50
CA LYS A 12 12.41 5.01 0.35
C LYS A 12 11.99 4.90 1.80
N SER A 13 10.68 4.78 2.03
CA SER A 13 10.12 4.62 3.37
C SER A 13 10.52 3.28 3.99
N ILE A 14 10.40 2.17 3.24
CA ILE A 14 10.81 0.83 3.71
C ILE A 14 12.32 0.78 3.99
N TYR A 15 13.14 1.23 3.03
CA TYR A 15 14.61 1.20 3.11
C TYR A 15 15.14 1.99 4.32
N SER A 16 14.46 3.07 4.72
CA SER A 16 14.82 3.85 5.91
C SER A 16 14.61 3.11 7.24
N VAL A 17 13.81 2.03 7.24
CA VAL A 17 13.52 1.22 8.43
C VAL A 17 14.27 -0.11 8.39
N CYS A 18 14.25 -0.81 7.25
CA CYS A 18 15.00 -2.04 7.06
C CYS A 18 15.58 -2.11 5.63
N ALA A 19 16.88 -2.41 5.52
CA ALA A 19 17.61 -2.48 4.26
C ALA A 19 17.37 -3.80 3.48
N HIS A 20 16.18 -4.41 3.65
CA HIS A 20 15.78 -5.63 2.93
C HIS A 20 15.00 -5.34 1.63
N ALA A 21 14.92 -4.07 1.24
CA ALA A 21 14.41 -3.62 -0.05
C ALA A 21 15.57 -3.02 -0.87
N PRO A 22 15.49 -2.99 -2.21
CA PRO A 22 16.50 -2.32 -3.02
C PRO A 22 16.49 -0.81 -2.72
N ALA A 23 17.67 -0.18 -2.66
CA ALA A 23 17.73 1.25 -2.43
C ALA A 23 17.13 2.00 -3.63
N PRO A 24 16.20 2.95 -3.41
CA PRO A 24 15.69 3.78 -4.49
C PRO A 24 16.69 4.88 -4.84
N LEU A 25 17.10 4.92 -6.10
CA LEU A 25 18.12 5.85 -6.62
C LEU A 25 17.48 7.08 -7.28
N GLY A 26 16.32 6.91 -7.91
CA GLY A 26 15.60 8.02 -8.55
C GLY A 26 14.41 7.53 -9.36
N TRP A 27 13.56 8.46 -9.79
CA TRP A 27 12.45 8.19 -10.70
C TRP A 27 12.20 9.41 -11.57
N GLY A 28 11.54 9.22 -12.71
CA GLY A 28 11.22 10.33 -13.60
C GLY A 28 10.42 9.90 -14.81
N SER A 29 10.36 10.81 -15.78
CA SER A 29 9.71 10.59 -17.07
C SER A 29 10.44 11.38 -18.16
N TYR A 30 10.36 10.88 -19.38
CA TYR A 30 10.86 11.56 -20.57
C TYR A 30 9.99 11.17 -21.78
N THR A 31 10.06 11.96 -22.84
CA THR A 31 9.32 11.70 -24.09
C THR A 31 10.33 11.46 -25.21
N GLU A 32 10.15 10.38 -25.96
CA GLU A 32 10.98 10.01 -27.10
C GLU A 32 10.06 9.44 -28.20
N ASP A 33 10.24 9.88 -29.45
CA ASP A 33 9.39 9.51 -30.60
C ASP A 33 7.88 9.67 -30.37
N ASN A 34 7.47 10.74 -29.67
CA ASN A 34 6.08 11.01 -29.23
C ASN A 34 5.48 9.94 -28.31
N ILE A 35 6.32 9.16 -27.63
CA ILE A 35 5.93 8.19 -26.61
C ILE A 35 6.42 8.68 -25.24
N ASP A 36 5.51 8.72 -24.27
CA ASP A 36 5.83 9.08 -22.89
C ASP A 36 6.30 7.86 -22.11
N TYR A 37 7.52 7.95 -21.59
CA TYR A 37 8.14 6.93 -20.74
C TYR A 37 8.14 7.41 -19.28
N SER A 38 8.06 6.46 -18.36
CA SER A 38 8.32 6.67 -16.93
C SER A 38 9.32 5.63 -16.48
N TYR A 39 10.23 6.00 -15.59
CA TYR A 39 11.26 5.11 -15.09
C TYR A 39 11.40 5.20 -13.57
N LEU A 40 11.89 4.12 -12.99
CA LEU A 40 12.34 3.98 -11.62
C LEU A 40 13.74 3.37 -11.65
N LEU A 41 14.66 3.95 -10.91
CA LEU A 41 16.03 3.48 -10.73
C LEU A 41 16.17 2.99 -9.30
N VAL A 42 16.62 1.75 -9.14
CA VAL A 42 16.85 1.08 -7.85
C VAL A 42 18.15 0.29 -7.92
N ASP A 43 18.68 -0.08 -6.76
CA ASP A 43 19.80 -1.03 -6.69
C ASP A 43 19.47 -2.35 -7.38
N PHE A 44 20.46 -2.89 -8.08
CA PHE A 44 20.39 -4.25 -8.59
C PHE A 44 20.72 -5.24 -7.45
N LEU A 45 19.74 -6.05 -7.08
CA LEU A 45 19.92 -7.12 -6.09
C LEU A 45 20.11 -8.46 -6.80
N ALA A 46 21.29 -9.05 -6.66
CA ALA A 46 21.56 -10.40 -7.18
C ALA A 46 20.88 -11.45 -6.29
N ILE A 47 19.66 -11.85 -6.67
CA ILE A 47 18.88 -12.86 -5.96
C ILE A 47 19.61 -14.20 -5.99
N GLN A 48 20.03 -14.70 -4.83
CA GLN A 48 20.80 -15.94 -4.71
C GLN A 48 19.91 -17.18 -4.53
N LYS A 49 18.82 -17.06 -3.76
CA LYS A 49 17.93 -18.16 -3.39
C LYS A 49 16.47 -17.71 -3.42
N GLN A 50 15.61 -18.56 -3.97
CA GLN A 50 14.16 -18.44 -3.89
C GLN A 50 13.52 -19.82 -3.62
N PRO A 51 12.43 -19.90 -2.83
CA PRO A 51 11.80 -18.79 -2.11
C PRO A 51 12.67 -18.28 -0.95
N ALA A 52 12.29 -17.15 -0.37
CA ALA A 52 12.96 -16.63 0.82
C ALA A 52 12.86 -17.64 1.97
N ASP A 53 13.82 -17.61 2.90
CA ASP A 53 13.66 -18.37 4.14
C ASP A 53 12.49 -17.77 4.94
N ALA A 54 11.46 -18.58 5.22
CA ALA A 54 10.22 -18.11 5.82
C ALA A 54 10.43 -17.46 7.20
N LYS A 55 11.39 -17.94 8.00
CA LYS A 55 11.67 -17.36 9.33
C LYS A 55 12.33 -16.00 9.19
N ASN A 56 13.29 -15.87 8.29
CA ASN A 56 13.96 -14.61 8.03
C ASN A 56 13.00 -13.57 7.43
N LEU A 57 12.17 -13.96 6.46
CA LEU A 57 11.16 -13.07 5.87
C LEU A 57 10.18 -12.57 6.93
N ALA A 58 9.64 -13.48 7.76
CA ALA A 58 8.73 -13.10 8.84
C ALA A 58 9.39 -12.16 9.87
N ALA A 59 10.66 -12.41 10.22
CA ALA A 59 11.41 -11.54 11.12
C ALA A 59 11.61 -10.13 10.54
N SER A 60 11.99 -10.02 9.26
CA SER A 60 12.17 -8.74 8.57
C SER A 60 10.87 -7.95 8.43
N LEU A 61 9.74 -8.60 8.15
CA LEU A 61 8.42 -7.97 8.11
C LEU A 61 7.98 -7.48 9.50
N ALA A 62 8.18 -8.30 10.54
CA ALA A 62 7.90 -7.89 11.91
C ALA A 62 8.75 -6.68 12.32
N GLU A 63 10.04 -6.67 11.95
CA GLU A 63 10.92 -5.53 12.17
C GLU A 63 10.40 -4.25 11.48
N LEU A 64 10.01 -4.33 10.20
CA LEU A 64 9.42 -3.21 9.47
C LEU A 64 8.18 -2.66 10.19
N HIS A 65 7.24 -3.51 10.56
CA HIS A 65 5.99 -3.12 11.21
C HIS A 65 6.25 -2.50 12.61
N LEU A 66 7.16 -3.09 13.39
CA LEU A 66 7.45 -2.66 14.76
C LEU A 66 8.27 -1.37 14.80
N LYS A 67 9.31 -1.25 13.95
CA LYS A 67 10.24 -0.12 13.97
C LYS A 67 9.77 1.09 13.18
N SER A 68 8.94 0.90 12.14
CA SER A 68 8.41 2.04 11.39
C SER A 68 7.57 2.96 12.27
N GLN A 69 7.63 4.25 11.98
CA GLN A 69 6.83 5.28 12.64
C GLN A 69 6.14 6.11 11.57
N SER A 70 4.82 6.29 11.72
CA SER A 70 4.11 7.22 10.86
C SER A 70 4.63 8.64 11.12
N PRO A 71 5.00 9.40 10.06
CA PRO A 71 5.50 10.77 10.23
C PRO A 71 4.47 11.72 10.82
N THR A 72 3.19 11.35 10.80
CA THR A 72 2.07 12.12 11.35
C THR A 72 1.46 11.48 12.60
N GLY A 73 1.91 10.27 12.96
CA GLY A 73 1.22 9.42 13.94
C GLY A 73 -0.12 8.83 13.47
N LYS A 74 -0.54 9.09 12.23
CA LYS A 74 -1.83 8.66 11.64
C LYS A 74 -1.67 7.54 10.62
N PHE A 75 -2.77 6.87 10.30
CA PHE A 75 -2.85 5.96 9.16
C PHE A 75 -2.87 6.76 7.87
N GLY A 76 -2.04 6.37 6.90
CA GLY A 76 -1.95 7.04 5.61
C GLY A 76 -0.59 6.91 4.97
N PHE A 77 -0.47 7.51 3.79
CA PHE A 77 0.78 7.73 3.09
C PHE A 77 0.77 9.12 2.45
N HIS A 78 1.93 9.72 2.19
CA HIS A 78 2.00 11.11 1.67
C HIS A 78 1.75 11.21 0.16
N VAL A 79 1.78 10.08 -0.55
CA VAL A 79 1.48 9.99 -1.98
C VAL A 79 0.58 8.79 -2.25
N PRO A 80 -0.23 8.82 -3.33
CA PRO A 80 -0.91 7.61 -3.78
C PRO A 80 0.12 6.58 -4.24
N THR A 81 -0.12 5.32 -3.89
CA THR A 81 0.63 4.16 -4.36
C THR A 81 -0.19 3.38 -5.37
N CYS A 82 0.41 2.38 -6.01
CA CYS A 82 -0.28 1.52 -6.97
C CYS A 82 -0.10 0.06 -6.59
N HIS A 83 -1.16 -0.73 -6.75
CA HIS A 83 -1.04 -2.19 -6.87
C HIS A 83 -1.24 -2.54 -8.34
N THR A 84 -0.17 -2.93 -9.02
CA THR A 84 -0.13 -3.05 -10.49
C THR A 84 -0.59 -1.75 -11.18
N ARG A 85 -1.78 -1.73 -11.80
CA ARG A 85 -2.35 -0.56 -12.48
C ARG A 85 -3.41 0.17 -11.63
N ASN A 86 -3.72 -0.35 -10.45
CA ASN A 86 -4.76 0.20 -9.60
C ASN A 86 -4.17 1.22 -8.63
N VAL A 87 -4.52 2.48 -8.81
CA VAL A 87 -4.13 3.55 -7.88
C VAL A 87 -4.85 3.34 -6.56
N GLN A 88 -4.09 3.15 -5.49
CA GLN A 88 -4.58 2.94 -4.14
C GLN A 88 -4.93 4.29 -3.49
N ALA A 89 -6.09 4.38 -2.82
CA ALA A 89 -6.51 5.58 -2.10
C ALA A 89 -5.96 5.58 -0.66
N VAL A 90 -4.64 5.72 -0.54
CA VAL A 90 -3.93 5.71 0.75
C VAL A 90 -3.37 7.08 1.13
N ASP A 91 -3.51 8.06 0.25
CA ASP A 91 -3.04 9.45 0.38
C ASP A 91 -3.92 10.32 1.30
N LEU A 92 -4.42 9.71 2.37
CA LEU A 92 -5.24 10.31 3.41
C LEU A 92 -4.57 10.06 4.76
N TRP A 93 -4.50 11.09 5.61
CA TRP A 93 -4.07 10.93 7.00
C TRP A 93 -5.27 10.92 7.94
N THR A 94 -5.52 9.78 8.58
CA THR A 94 -6.63 9.60 9.52
C THR A 94 -6.21 8.81 10.77
N ASP A 95 -6.85 9.11 11.89
CA ASP A 95 -6.69 8.36 13.14
C ASP A 95 -7.45 7.00 13.11
N SER A 96 -8.32 6.79 12.10
CA SER A 96 -9.16 5.60 11.96
C SER A 96 -8.64 4.65 10.88
N TRP A 97 -8.22 3.45 11.30
CA TRP A 97 -7.90 2.35 10.39
C TRP A 97 -9.10 1.96 9.54
N CYS A 98 -10.29 1.96 10.13
CA CYS A 98 -11.53 1.68 9.42
C CYS A 98 -11.77 2.66 8.26
N GLU A 99 -11.46 3.95 8.47
CA GLU A 99 -11.61 4.99 7.43
C GLU A 99 -10.61 4.81 6.29
N LEU A 100 -9.32 4.63 6.60
CA LEU A 100 -8.30 4.39 5.58
C LEU A 100 -8.61 3.14 4.75
N PHE A 101 -8.95 2.02 5.42
CA PHE A 101 -9.30 0.78 4.73
C PHE A 101 -10.55 0.94 3.86
N SER A 102 -11.57 1.66 4.35
CA SER A 102 -12.79 1.94 3.57
C SER A 102 -12.49 2.78 2.33
N SER A 103 -11.65 3.82 2.47
CA SER A 103 -11.20 4.65 1.35
C SER A 103 -10.49 3.81 0.28
N HIS A 104 -9.52 3.00 0.71
CA HIS A 104 -8.78 2.10 -0.15
C HIS A 104 -9.69 1.09 -0.87
N LEU A 105 -10.53 0.35 -0.13
CA LEU A 105 -11.42 -0.65 -0.71
C LEU A 105 -12.48 -0.04 -1.63
N SER A 106 -13.00 1.13 -1.29
CA SER A 106 -13.97 1.85 -2.14
C SER A 106 -13.37 2.17 -3.52
N ARG A 107 -12.10 2.58 -3.56
CA ARG A 107 -11.36 2.79 -4.81
C ARG A 107 -11.25 1.51 -5.64
N ILE A 108 -10.88 0.38 -5.01
CA ILE A 108 -10.79 -0.92 -5.70
C ILE A 108 -12.14 -1.37 -6.24
N ILE A 109 -13.21 -1.26 -5.44
CA ILE A 109 -14.58 -1.55 -5.87
C ILE A 109 -14.96 -0.66 -7.05
N SER A 110 -14.67 0.65 -7.00
CA SER A 110 -14.96 1.57 -8.10
C SER A 110 -14.24 1.20 -9.39
N HIS A 111 -13.00 0.71 -9.31
CA HIS A 111 -12.30 0.19 -10.47
C HIS A 111 -12.94 -1.10 -11.00
N ALA A 112 -13.31 -2.03 -10.12
CA ALA A 112 -13.93 -3.28 -10.53
C ALA A 112 -15.28 -3.08 -11.24
N LYS A 113 -16.08 -2.08 -10.83
CA LYS A 113 -17.37 -1.74 -11.47
C LYS A 113 -17.27 -1.46 -12.96
N THR A 114 -16.13 -0.97 -13.45
CA THR A 114 -15.97 -0.68 -14.89
C THR A 114 -15.89 -1.97 -15.72
N GLY A 115 -15.43 -3.08 -15.12
CA GLY A 115 -15.43 -4.41 -15.74
C GLY A 115 -16.67 -5.24 -15.40
N PHE A 116 -17.27 -5.03 -14.22
CA PHE A 116 -18.45 -5.72 -13.73
C PHE A 116 -19.65 -4.76 -13.65
N ALA A 117 -20.31 -4.52 -14.78
CA ALA A 117 -21.52 -3.70 -14.88
C ALA A 117 -22.77 -4.42 -14.32
N TRP A 118 -22.65 -5.05 -13.15
CA TRP A 118 -23.67 -5.86 -12.50
C TRP A 118 -24.26 -5.10 -11.31
N PRO A 119 -25.57 -4.80 -11.29
CA PRO A 119 -26.22 -4.12 -10.15
C PRO A 119 -25.99 -4.80 -8.79
N GLU A 120 -25.84 -6.14 -8.79
CA GLU A 120 -25.55 -6.94 -7.61
C GLU A 120 -24.17 -6.62 -7.04
N PHE A 121 -23.18 -6.37 -7.89
CA PHE A 121 -21.84 -5.97 -7.47
C PHE A 121 -21.85 -4.60 -6.79
N ASP A 122 -22.65 -3.66 -7.32
CA ASP A 122 -22.84 -2.34 -6.71
C ASP A 122 -23.45 -2.42 -5.31
N ASN A 123 -24.50 -3.25 -5.17
CA ASN A 123 -25.17 -3.47 -3.90
C ASN A 123 -24.24 -4.17 -2.90
N LEU A 124 -23.50 -5.17 -3.34
CA LEU A 124 -22.51 -5.87 -2.51
C LEU A 124 -21.41 -4.92 -2.04
N GLY A 125 -20.83 -4.12 -2.94
CA GLY A 125 -19.78 -3.16 -2.57
C GLY A 125 -20.27 -2.14 -1.53
N LYS A 126 -21.50 -1.61 -1.69
CA LYS A 126 -22.13 -0.74 -0.69
C LYS A 126 -22.33 -1.44 0.65
N LEU A 127 -22.79 -2.70 0.65
CA LEU A 127 -23.01 -3.47 1.88
C LEU A 127 -21.69 -3.77 2.60
N VAL A 128 -20.66 -4.17 1.86
CA VAL A 128 -19.32 -4.43 2.41
C VAL A 128 -18.77 -3.18 3.08
N LEU A 129 -18.78 -2.04 2.38
CA LEU A 129 -18.25 -0.78 2.92
C LEU A 129 -19.07 -0.23 4.10
N SER A 130 -20.40 -0.34 4.07
CA SER A 130 -21.26 0.26 5.10
C SER A 130 -21.54 -0.65 6.30
N LYS A 131 -21.36 -1.96 6.18
CA LYS A 131 -21.68 -2.93 7.25
C LYS A 131 -20.48 -3.79 7.64
N VAL A 132 -19.85 -4.46 6.68
CA VAL A 132 -18.80 -5.44 6.98
C VAL A 132 -17.53 -4.77 7.48
N VAL A 133 -17.03 -3.76 6.77
CA VAL A 133 -15.79 -3.06 7.15
C VAL A 133 -15.90 -2.42 8.53
N PRO A 134 -16.95 -1.62 8.85
CA PRO A 134 -17.08 -1.05 10.18
C PRO A 134 -17.25 -2.09 11.28
N ALA A 135 -18.03 -3.15 11.03
CA ALA A 135 -18.26 -4.20 12.03
C ALA A 135 -16.96 -4.94 12.41
N LEU A 136 -16.04 -5.13 11.46
CA LEU A 136 -14.76 -5.80 11.72
C LEU A 136 -13.68 -4.86 12.26
N LEU A 137 -13.60 -3.63 11.74
CA LEU A 137 -12.46 -2.75 12.01
C LEU A 137 -12.67 -1.75 13.13
N LEU A 138 -13.89 -1.24 13.34
CA LEU A 138 -14.14 -0.30 14.45
C LEU A 138 -13.81 -0.92 15.82
N PRO A 139 -14.19 -2.18 16.12
CA PRO A 139 -13.84 -2.77 17.41
C PRO A 139 -12.35 -2.71 17.72
N LEU A 140 -11.48 -2.80 16.71
CA LEU A 140 -10.02 -2.79 16.94
C LEU A 140 -9.48 -1.47 17.52
N GLN A 141 -10.27 -0.39 17.49
CA GLN A 141 -9.92 0.93 18.03
C GLN A 141 -10.97 1.47 19.03
N THR A 142 -11.89 0.64 19.52
CA THR A 142 -12.86 1.01 20.57
C THR A 142 -12.55 0.30 21.88
N ASP A 143 -13.23 0.72 22.96
CA ASP A 143 -13.13 0.09 24.28
C ASP A 143 -11.70 0.09 24.85
N GLY A 144 -10.97 1.19 24.61
CA GLY A 144 -9.59 1.35 25.04
C GLY A 144 -8.55 0.63 24.17
N ARG A 145 -8.97 -0.08 23.11
CA ARG A 145 -8.04 -0.68 22.14
C ARG A 145 -7.49 0.39 21.20
N SER A 146 -6.27 0.16 20.73
CA SER A 146 -5.62 0.99 19.73
C SER A 146 -4.86 0.12 18.74
N ILE A 147 -4.75 0.62 17.51
CA ILE A 147 -3.87 0.07 16.48
C ILE A 147 -2.81 1.12 16.21
N LYS A 148 -1.54 0.71 16.16
CA LYS A 148 -0.44 1.55 15.74
C LYS A 148 -0.37 1.59 14.21
N PRO A 149 -0.41 2.77 13.57
CA PRO A 149 -0.03 2.90 12.17
C PRO A 149 1.43 2.48 11.95
N CYS A 150 1.67 1.61 10.98
CA CYS A 150 3.01 1.16 10.59
C CYS A 150 3.11 1.07 9.07
N LEU A 151 4.35 1.08 8.56
CA LEU A 151 4.59 0.77 7.16
C LEU A 151 4.26 -0.69 6.91
N VAL A 152 3.56 -0.97 5.81
CA VAL A 152 3.24 -2.32 5.33
C VAL A 152 3.70 -2.39 3.88
N HIS A 153 4.31 -3.51 3.47
CA HIS A 153 4.79 -3.69 2.09
C HIS A 153 3.64 -3.52 1.06
N GLY A 154 2.44 -3.99 1.39
CA GLY A 154 1.24 -3.81 0.58
C GLY A 154 1.01 -4.89 -0.49
N ASP A 155 2.05 -5.64 -0.87
CA ASP A 155 1.94 -6.76 -1.82
C ASP A 155 2.98 -7.86 -1.55
N CYS A 156 3.05 -8.38 -0.32
CA CYS A 156 4.04 -9.38 0.07
C CYS A 156 3.48 -10.80 -0.10
N TRP A 157 3.80 -11.43 -1.23
CA TRP A 157 3.46 -12.82 -1.56
C TRP A 157 4.71 -13.56 -2.09
N ASP A 158 4.72 -14.89 -1.94
CA ASP A 158 5.71 -15.84 -2.47
C ASP A 158 4.94 -16.96 -3.20
#